data_AF-A0A7H0XLI9-F1
#
_entry.id   AF-A0A7H0XLI9-F1
#
_cell.length_a   1.000
_cell.length_b   1.000
_cell.length_c   1.000
_cell.angle_alpha   90.00
_cell.angle_beta   90.00
_cell.angle_gamma   90.00
#
_symmetry.space_group_name_H-M   'P 1'
#
loop_
_entity.id
_entity.type
_entity.pdbx_description
1 polymer ?
#
loop_
_entity_poly.entity_id
_entity_poly.type
_entity_poly.pdbx_seq_one_letter_code
_entity_poly.pdbx_strand_id
1 'polypeptide(L)'
;NVWCAAGKGTFGTEEIVRRVNAFALKDVVSHPFLILPQLGAPGVAAHEVQRQTGFKVVYGPVRASDLPAFLKAGNKATPEMREVRFGLIDRLVLTPMELASVLKPALILIGLLFLLMLILHPSAPFLTLLGRTLVAFIPFLGAILAGAVVAPTLLSYIPGRAFAWKGWLVGLAWSIIFVFSVSAHWTLALFYLLVLPAVSSYLTMNFTGASTYTSLSGVVREMRTALPALVVSAGLGFVLLLGKLAG
;
A
#
# COMPACT_ATOMS: atom_id res chain seq x y z
N ASN A 1 7.94 8.46 -5.04
CA ASN A 1 7.50 9.86 -4.89
C ASN A 1 8.56 10.63 -4.09
N VAL A 2 8.52 11.97 -4.04
CA VAL A 2 9.55 12.79 -3.36
C VAL A 2 9.66 12.49 -1.86
N TRP A 3 8.52 12.26 -1.20
CA TRP A 3 8.48 11.94 0.24
C TRP A 3 9.25 10.65 0.57
N CYS A 4 8.96 9.55 -0.14
CA CYS A 4 9.69 8.30 0.03
C CYS A 4 11.16 8.44 -0.36
N ALA A 5 11.48 9.23 -1.39
CA ALA A 5 12.86 9.43 -1.81
C ALA A 5 13.66 10.20 -0.75
N ALA A 6 13.05 11.18 -0.09
CA ALA A 6 13.63 11.91 1.03
C ALA A 6 13.83 10.99 2.25
N GLY A 7 12.82 10.19 2.61
CA GLY A 7 12.93 9.21 3.69
C GLY A 7 13.98 8.11 3.45
N LYS A 8 14.24 7.77 2.18
CA LYS A 8 15.27 6.79 1.77
C LYS A 8 16.65 7.41 1.51
N GLY A 9 16.80 8.72 1.65
CA GLY A 9 18.06 9.44 1.37
C GLY A 9 18.40 9.64 -0.12
N THR A 10 17.64 9.04 -1.04
CA THR A 10 17.82 9.23 -2.50
C THR A 10 17.45 10.61 -3.01
N PHE A 11 16.67 11.38 -2.24
CA PHE A 11 16.44 12.80 -2.43
C PHE A 11 16.94 13.52 -1.17
N GLY A 12 18.24 13.83 -1.13
CA GLY A 12 18.89 14.38 0.06
C GLY A 12 19.88 15.50 -0.25
N THR A 13 20.47 16.07 0.80
CA THR A 13 21.43 17.19 0.71
C THR A 13 22.51 16.94 -0.35
N GLU A 14 23.20 15.80 -0.28
CA GLU A 14 24.29 15.46 -1.20
C GLU A 14 23.83 15.38 -2.64
N GLU A 15 22.65 14.79 -2.89
CA GLU A 15 22.09 14.70 -4.24
C GLU A 15 21.80 16.09 -4.80
N ILE A 16 21.21 16.98 -4.00
CA ILE A 16 20.95 18.36 -4.40
C ILE A 16 22.24 19.10 -4.72
N VAL A 17 23.25 19.03 -3.84
CA VAL A 17 24.55 19.67 -4.04
C VAL A 17 25.21 19.16 -5.32
N ARG A 18 25.21 17.83 -5.51
CA ARG A 18 25.77 17.19 -6.69
C ARG A 18 25.11 17.69 -7.97
N ARG A 19 23.78 17.78 -8.01
CA ARG A 19 23.05 18.27 -9.18
C ARG A 19 23.30 19.74 -9.44
N VAL A 20 23.32 20.58 -8.39
CA VAL A 20 23.61 22.01 -8.54
C VAL A 20 24.97 22.26 -9.16
N ASN A 21 25.98 21.51 -8.72
CA ASN A 21 27.34 21.62 -9.24
C ASN A 21 27.48 21.02 -10.65
N ALA A 22 26.87 19.86 -10.90
CA ALA A 22 26.94 19.18 -12.19
C ALA A 22 26.34 20.02 -13.35
N PHE A 23 25.33 20.84 -13.05
CA PHE A 23 24.71 21.74 -14.03
C PHE A 23 25.22 23.18 -13.95
N ALA A 24 26.25 23.45 -13.13
CA ALA A 24 26.82 24.78 -12.92
C ALA A 24 25.73 25.86 -12.74
N LEU A 25 24.71 25.59 -11.92
CA LEU A 25 23.49 26.41 -11.85
C LEU A 25 23.77 27.88 -11.55
N LYS A 26 24.87 28.18 -10.84
CA LYS A 26 25.34 29.56 -10.57
C LYS A 26 25.56 30.39 -11.82
N ASP A 27 25.93 29.74 -12.92
CA ASP A 27 26.25 30.42 -14.19
C ASP A 27 25.01 30.58 -15.08
N VAL A 28 23.90 29.92 -14.73
CA VAL A 28 22.67 29.88 -15.53
C VAL A 28 21.58 30.80 -14.98
N VAL A 29 21.51 30.98 -13.65
CA VAL A 29 20.46 31.78 -13.01
C VAL A 29 21.03 32.99 -12.28
N SER A 30 20.32 34.12 -12.35
CA SER A 30 20.72 35.38 -11.72
C SER A 30 20.33 35.48 -10.23
N HIS A 31 19.59 34.51 -9.71
CA HIS A 31 19.07 34.52 -8.34
C HIS A 31 19.65 33.38 -7.49
N PRO A 32 19.81 33.57 -6.18
CA PRO A 32 20.41 32.56 -5.32
C PRO A 32 19.39 31.59 -4.71
N PHE A 33 18.17 31.45 -5.26
CA PHE A 33 17.14 30.61 -4.64
C PHE A 33 16.98 29.26 -5.34
N LEU A 34 16.82 28.21 -4.54
CA LEU A 34 16.45 26.87 -5.00
C LEU A 34 15.10 26.50 -4.40
N ILE A 35 14.07 26.36 -5.23
CA ILE A 35 12.73 25.95 -4.77
C ILE A 35 12.69 24.43 -4.74
N LEU A 36 12.52 23.85 -3.54
CA LEU A 36 12.39 22.40 -3.36
C LEU A 36 10.94 22.03 -2.98
N PRO A 37 10.46 20.82 -3.34
CA PRO A 37 9.14 20.35 -2.91
C PRO A 37 9.06 20.28 -1.38
N GLN A 38 7.94 20.70 -0.80
CA GLN A 38 7.71 20.67 0.65
C GLN A 38 8.01 19.30 1.27
N LEU A 39 7.56 18.25 0.60
CA LEU A 39 7.67 16.86 1.05
C LEU A 39 9.10 16.30 0.99
N GLY A 40 10.06 17.05 0.41
CA GLY A 40 11.48 16.71 0.43
C GLY A 40 12.20 17.19 1.69
N ALA A 41 11.59 18.07 2.50
CA ALA A 41 12.23 18.69 3.65
C ALA A 41 12.84 17.72 4.67
N PRO A 42 12.24 16.54 4.97
CA PRO A 42 12.84 15.59 5.91
C PRO A 42 14.20 15.03 5.45
N GLY A 43 14.49 15.02 4.15
CA GLY A 43 15.74 14.46 3.59
C GLY A 43 16.81 15.51 3.28
N VAL A 44 16.47 16.80 3.29
CA VAL A 44 17.36 17.87 2.82
C VAL A 44 17.67 18.87 3.94
N ALA A 45 18.94 18.92 4.34
CA ALA A 45 19.45 19.94 5.24
C ALA A 45 19.68 21.25 4.47
N ALA A 46 18.66 22.11 4.45
CA ALA A 46 18.67 23.38 3.73
C ALA A 46 19.90 24.28 4.03
N HIS A 47 20.35 24.29 5.28
CA HIS A 47 21.52 25.06 5.70
C HIS A 47 22.83 24.51 5.12
N GLU A 48 22.94 23.19 4.97
CA GLU A 48 24.11 22.56 4.33
C GLU A 48 24.13 22.80 2.83
N VAL A 49 22.96 22.72 2.16
CA VAL A 49 22.84 23.07 0.74
C VAL A 49 23.31 24.51 0.52
N GLN A 50 22.83 25.46 1.33
CA GLN A 50 23.26 26.86 1.27
C GLN A 50 24.76 27.01 1.51
N ARG A 51 25.32 26.32 2.52
CA ARG A 51 26.75 26.39 2.84
C ARG A 51 27.63 25.89 1.68
N GLN A 52 27.25 24.79 1.05
CA GLN A 52 28.06 24.14 0.01
C GLN A 52 27.86 24.74 -1.37
N THR A 53 26.65 25.21 -1.69
CA THR A 53 26.31 25.68 -3.04
C THR A 53 26.08 27.18 -3.12
N GLY A 54 25.89 27.89 -2.01
CA GLY A 54 25.47 29.29 -2.03
C GLY A 54 23.99 29.51 -2.37
N PHE A 55 23.23 28.47 -2.70
CA PHE A 55 21.79 28.58 -2.98
C PHE A 55 20.93 28.44 -1.72
N LYS A 56 20.03 29.40 -1.53
CA LYS A 56 19.05 29.40 -0.46
C LYS A 56 17.88 28.52 -0.83
N VAL A 57 17.74 27.42 -0.11
CA VAL A 57 16.60 26.52 -0.24
C VAL A 57 15.34 27.21 0.26
N VAL A 58 14.32 27.25 -0.58
CA VAL A 58 12.95 27.66 -0.23
C VAL A 58 12.05 26.47 -0.48
N TYR A 59 11.27 26.07 0.53
CA TYR A 59 10.29 25.00 0.34
C TYR A 59 9.04 25.57 -0.32
N GLY A 60 8.79 25.11 -1.55
CA GLY A 60 7.60 25.41 -2.33
C GLY A 60 6.38 24.59 -1.86
N PRO A 61 5.26 24.65 -2.59
CA PRO A 61 4.03 23.96 -2.22
C PRO A 61 4.16 22.43 -2.26
N VAL A 62 3.22 21.73 -1.63
CA VAL A 62 3.08 20.27 -1.72
C VAL A 62 2.73 19.84 -3.14
N ARG A 63 1.82 20.57 -3.81
CA ARG A 63 1.36 20.27 -5.17
C ARG A 63 2.04 21.19 -6.18
N ALA A 64 2.59 20.62 -7.24
CA ALA A 64 3.25 21.38 -8.31
C ALA A 64 2.29 22.35 -9.02
N SER A 65 0.99 22.05 -9.04
CA SER A 65 -0.07 22.93 -9.58
C SER A 65 -0.14 24.30 -8.89
N ASP A 66 0.30 24.39 -7.64
CA ASP A 66 0.21 25.61 -6.84
C ASP A 66 1.45 26.51 -7.05
N LEU A 67 2.46 26.04 -7.79
CA LEU A 67 3.70 26.75 -8.04
C LEU A 67 3.49 28.14 -8.69
N PRO A 68 2.59 28.34 -9.67
CA PRO A 68 2.34 29.67 -10.22
C PRO A 68 1.80 30.66 -9.18
N ALA A 69 0.89 30.23 -8.30
CA ALA A 69 0.34 31.06 -7.23
C ALA A 69 1.39 31.36 -6.16
N PHE A 70 2.21 30.36 -5.80
CA PHE A 70 3.35 30.51 -4.89
C PHE A 70 4.38 31.54 -5.38
N LEU A 71 4.72 31.51 -6.67
CA LEU A 71 5.64 32.47 -7.29
C LEU A 71 5.05 33.89 -7.28
N LYS A 72 3.76 34.04 -7.63
CA LYS A 72 3.05 35.33 -7.56
C LYS A 72 3.00 35.90 -6.13
N ALA A 73 2.96 35.04 -5.12
CA ALA A 73 3.01 35.42 -3.71
C ALA A 73 4.44 35.73 -3.20
N GLY A 74 5.44 35.82 -4.08
CA GLY A 74 6.82 36.14 -3.71
C GLY A 74 7.51 34.99 -2.97
N ASN A 75 7.29 33.75 -3.42
CA ASN A 75 7.84 32.52 -2.83
C ASN A 75 7.36 32.25 -1.40
N LYS A 76 6.10 32.62 -1.09
CA LYS A 76 5.46 32.37 0.20
C LYS A 76 4.32 31.37 0.03
N ALA A 77 4.50 30.16 0.56
CA ALA A 77 3.46 29.14 0.57
C ALA A 77 2.40 29.48 1.63
N THR A 78 1.13 29.55 1.19
CA THR A 78 -0.03 29.70 2.09
C THR A 78 -0.23 28.43 2.93
N PRO A 79 -1.00 28.48 4.03
CA PRO A 79 -1.29 27.28 4.83
C PRO A 79 -1.86 26.12 3.99
N GLU A 80 -2.73 26.40 3.03
CA GLU A 80 -3.39 25.40 2.18
C GLU A 80 -2.39 24.71 1.25
N MET A 81 -1.41 25.45 0.72
CA MET A 81 -0.34 24.92 -0.14
C MET A 81 0.59 23.96 0.62
N ARG A 82 0.64 24.05 1.96
CA ARG A 82 1.43 23.18 2.83
C ARG A 82 0.69 21.91 3.24
N GLU A 83 -0.61 21.83 2.97
CA GLU A 83 -1.45 20.73 3.41
C GLU A 83 -1.44 19.57 2.39
N VAL A 84 -1.14 18.36 2.88
CA VAL A 84 -1.28 17.14 2.09
C VAL A 84 -2.74 16.72 2.12
N ARG A 85 -3.44 16.92 1.00
CA ARG A 85 -4.75 16.32 0.79
C ARG A 85 -4.56 14.84 0.40
N PHE A 86 -5.16 13.95 1.19
CA PHE A 86 -5.17 12.50 0.94
C PHE A 86 -6.61 12.01 0.76
N GLY A 87 -7.24 12.50 -0.30
CA GLY A 87 -8.63 12.23 -0.64
C GLY A 87 -8.82 10.86 -1.30
N LEU A 88 -10.05 10.57 -1.72
CA LEU A 88 -10.42 9.29 -2.34
C LEU A 88 -9.65 9.05 -3.65
N ILE A 89 -9.49 10.08 -4.48
CA ILE A 89 -8.76 10.00 -5.76
C ILE A 89 -7.28 9.68 -5.51
N ASP A 90 -6.64 10.33 -4.52
CA ASP A 90 -5.23 10.09 -4.21
C ASP A 90 -4.99 8.62 -3.80
N ARG A 91 -5.96 8.00 -3.12
CA ARG A 91 -5.92 6.58 -2.74
C ARG A 91 -6.10 5.64 -3.93
N LEU A 92 -7.05 5.94 -4.82
CA LEU A 92 -7.29 5.13 -6.02
C LEU A 92 -6.11 5.17 -7.00
N VAL A 93 -5.38 6.30 -7.08
CA VAL A 93 -4.17 6.40 -7.91
C VAL A 93 -3.06 5.46 -7.42
N LEU A 94 -3.04 5.12 -6.13
CA LEU A 94 -2.06 4.19 -5.56
C LEU A 94 -2.45 2.72 -5.76
N THR A 95 -3.75 2.43 -5.92
CA THR A 95 -4.27 1.06 -6.08
C THR A 95 -3.60 0.24 -7.19
N PRO A 96 -3.30 0.76 -8.39
CA PRO A 96 -2.61 -0.01 -9.43
C PRO A 96 -1.22 -0.49 -9.01
N MET A 97 -0.45 0.35 -8.30
CA MET A 97 0.87 -0.03 -7.80
C MET A 97 0.76 -1.16 -6.78
N GLU A 98 -0.23 -1.08 -5.89
CA GLU A 98 -0.47 -2.10 -4.88
C GLU A 98 -0.95 -3.41 -5.50
N LEU A 99 -1.88 -3.37 -6.46
CA LEU A 99 -2.31 -4.56 -7.21
C LEU A 99 -1.17 -5.23 -7.97
N ALA A 100 -0.24 -4.45 -8.55
CA ALA A 100 0.93 -5.00 -9.23
C ALA A 100 1.80 -5.83 -8.25
N SER A 101 1.92 -5.40 -6.99
CA SER A 101 2.65 -6.16 -5.96
C SER A 101 1.96 -7.49 -5.60
N VAL A 102 0.64 -7.58 -5.76
CA VAL A 102 -0.18 -8.77 -5.45
C VAL A 102 -0.20 -9.77 -6.60
N LEU A 103 0.10 -9.36 -7.82
CA LEU A 103 0.03 -10.22 -9.01
C LEU A 103 0.87 -11.49 -8.87
N LYS A 104 2.13 -11.36 -8.42
CA LYS A 104 3.03 -12.51 -8.25
C LYS A 104 2.52 -13.48 -7.17
N PRO A 105 2.19 -13.04 -5.93
CA PRO A 105 1.53 -13.90 -4.95
C PRO A 105 0.24 -14.56 -5.45
N ALA A 106 -0.60 -13.83 -6.19
CA ALA A 106 -1.85 -14.36 -6.73
C ALA A 106 -1.61 -15.48 -7.76
N LEU A 107 -0.64 -15.30 -8.67
CA LEU A 107 -0.27 -16.34 -9.63
C LEU A 107 0.29 -17.60 -8.95
N ILE A 108 1.09 -17.42 -7.89
CA ILE A 108 1.59 -18.55 -7.08
C ILE A 108 0.40 -19.29 -6.44
N LEU A 109 -0.56 -18.56 -5.85
CA LEU A 109 -1.74 -19.16 -5.24
C LEU A 109 -2.59 -19.91 -6.28
N ILE A 110 -2.81 -19.34 -7.47
CA ILE A 110 -3.51 -20.02 -8.58
C ILE A 110 -2.77 -21.32 -8.95
N GLY A 111 -1.44 -21.29 -9.05
CA GLY A 111 -0.63 -22.47 -9.31
C GLY A 111 -0.79 -23.55 -8.23
N LEU A 112 -0.75 -23.17 -6.96
CA LEU A 112 -0.96 -24.10 -5.84
C LEU A 112 -2.37 -24.70 -5.83
N LEU A 113 -3.40 -23.89 -6.09
CA LEU A 113 -4.77 -24.36 -6.22
C LEU A 113 -4.93 -25.31 -7.41
N PHE A 114 -4.26 -25.03 -8.53
CA PHE A 114 -4.26 -25.91 -9.69
C PHE A 114 -3.63 -27.27 -9.38
N LEU A 115 -2.47 -27.28 -8.71
CA LEU A 115 -1.82 -28.51 -8.26
C LEU A 115 -2.71 -29.29 -7.28
N LEU A 116 -3.38 -28.60 -6.36
CA LEU A 116 -4.35 -29.23 -5.46
C LEU A 116 -5.52 -29.87 -6.23
N MET A 117 -6.07 -29.17 -7.24
CA MET A 117 -7.14 -29.73 -8.08
C MET A 117 -6.68 -30.94 -8.89
N LEU A 118 -5.43 -30.92 -9.38
CA LEU A 118 -4.82 -32.04 -10.09
C LEU A 118 -4.67 -33.27 -9.19
N ILE A 119 -4.26 -33.10 -7.93
CA ILE A 119 -4.14 -34.20 -6.95
C ILE A 119 -5.52 -34.76 -6.59
N LEU A 120 -6.51 -33.90 -6.37
CA LEU A 120 -7.87 -34.31 -5.99
C LEU A 120 -8.65 -34.93 -7.16
N HIS A 121 -8.34 -34.55 -8.41
CA HIS A 121 -9.03 -35.03 -9.60
C HIS A 121 -8.04 -35.38 -10.73
N PRO A 122 -7.22 -36.44 -10.57
CA PRO A 122 -6.12 -36.73 -11.50
C PRO A 122 -6.57 -37.06 -12.92
N SER A 123 -7.79 -37.59 -13.07
CA SER A 123 -8.38 -37.98 -14.35
C SER A 123 -9.20 -36.86 -15.02
N ALA A 124 -9.32 -35.69 -14.39
CA ALA A 124 -10.10 -34.59 -14.96
C ALA A 124 -9.37 -33.93 -16.16
N PRO A 125 -10.09 -33.57 -17.24
CA PRO A 125 -9.51 -32.81 -18.34
C PRO A 125 -8.94 -31.47 -17.88
N PHE A 126 -7.91 -30.97 -18.57
CA PHE A 126 -7.25 -29.70 -18.26
C PHE A 126 -8.23 -28.52 -18.10
N LEU A 127 -9.19 -28.38 -19.01
CA LEU A 127 -10.15 -27.28 -18.99
C LEU A 127 -11.05 -27.32 -17.74
N THR A 128 -11.40 -28.52 -17.27
CA THR A 128 -12.17 -28.73 -16.04
C THR A 128 -11.34 -28.39 -14.80
N LEU A 129 -10.07 -28.78 -14.77
CA LEU A 129 -9.14 -28.42 -13.69
C LEU A 129 -8.94 -26.91 -13.62
N LEU A 130 -8.75 -26.26 -14.76
CA LEU A 130 -8.63 -24.80 -14.85
C LEU A 130 -9.90 -24.12 -14.36
N GLY A 131 -11.08 -24.55 -14.82
CA GLY A 131 -12.37 -23.99 -14.36
C GLY A 131 -12.55 -24.10 -12.85
N ARG A 132 -12.28 -25.28 -12.27
CA ARG A 132 -12.35 -25.49 -10.82
C ARG A 132 -11.35 -24.65 -10.05
N THR A 133 -10.13 -24.49 -10.57
CA THR A 133 -9.09 -23.64 -9.99
C THR A 133 -9.54 -22.18 -9.95
N LEU A 134 -10.09 -21.67 -11.06
CA LEU A 134 -10.59 -20.29 -11.13
C LEU A 134 -11.74 -20.06 -10.16
N VAL A 135 -12.68 -21.01 -10.05
CA VAL A 135 -13.77 -20.95 -9.06
C VAL A 135 -13.22 -20.94 -7.63
N ALA A 136 -12.24 -21.80 -7.32
CA ALA A 136 -11.59 -21.84 -6.01
C ALA A 136 -10.83 -20.54 -5.68
N PHE A 137 -10.41 -19.79 -6.69
CA PHE A 137 -9.71 -18.51 -6.53
C PHE A 137 -10.65 -17.32 -6.27
N ILE A 138 -11.94 -17.39 -6.65
CA ILE A 138 -12.94 -16.33 -6.44
C ILE A 138 -12.94 -15.74 -5.01
N PRO A 139 -13.00 -16.54 -3.93
CA PRO A 139 -12.98 -15.98 -2.56
C PRO A 139 -11.72 -15.17 -2.26
N PHE A 140 -10.57 -15.62 -2.77
CA PHE A 140 -9.30 -14.92 -2.61
C PHE A 140 -9.23 -13.65 -3.46
N LEU A 141 -9.76 -13.68 -4.68
CA LEU A 141 -9.88 -12.48 -5.51
C LEU A 141 -10.72 -11.41 -4.80
N GLY A 142 -11.86 -11.78 -4.20
CA GLY A 142 -12.66 -10.86 -3.43
C GLY A 142 -11.96 -10.32 -2.19
N ALA A 143 -11.17 -11.15 -1.48
CA ALA A 143 -10.34 -10.69 -0.36
C ALA A 143 -9.22 -9.74 -0.81
N ILE A 144 -8.62 -9.98 -1.98
CA ILE A 144 -7.64 -9.09 -2.59
C ILE A 144 -8.28 -7.73 -2.90
N LEU A 145 -9.46 -7.71 -3.53
CA LEU A 145 -10.17 -6.46 -3.82
C LEU A 145 -10.63 -5.75 -2.53
N ALA A 146 -11.08 -6.52 -1.52
CA ALA A 146 -11.46 -6.00 -0.21
C ALA A 146 -10.30 -5.26 0.47
N GLY A 147 -9.10 -5.87 0.51
CA GLY A 147 -7.92 -5.30 1.17
C GLY A 147 -7.17 -4.25 0.33
N ALA A 148 -7.05 -4.44 -0.98
CA ALA A 148 -6.26 -3.58 -1.85
C ALA A 148 -7.04 -2.39 -2.44
N VAL A 149 -8.38 -2.47 -2.47
CA VAL A 149 -9.23 -1.44 -3.10
C VAL A 149 -10.26 -0.88 -2.12
N VAL A 150 -11.13 -1.74 -1.57
CA VAL A 150 -12.29 -1.29 -0.78
C VAL A 150 -11.86 -0.67 0.54
N ALA A 151 -11.02 -1.36 1.32
CA ALA A 151 -10.55 -0.86 2.61
C ALA A 151 -9.77 0.47 2.49
N PRO A 152 -8.81 0.63 1.56
CA PRO A 152 -8.14 1.90 1.28
C PRO A 152 -9.13 3.03 0.93
N THR A 153 -10.08 2.75 0.04
CA THR A 153 -11.09 3.73 -0.39
C THR A 153 -11.94 4.19 0.79
N LEU A 154 -12.32 3.26 1.67
CA LEU A 154 -13.15 3.51 2.84
C LEU A 154 -12.39 3.82 4.14
N LEU A 155 -11.07 4.09 4.08
CA LEU A 155 -10.24 4.30 5.29
C LEU A 155 -10.82 5.34 6.25
N SER A 156 -11.43 6.40 5.73
CA SER A 156 -11.97 7.50 6.56
C SER A 156 -13.29 7.15 7.25
N TYR A 157 -13.99 6.10 6.78
CA TYR A 157 -15.28 5.66 7.32
C TYR A 157 -15.16 4.43 8.23
N ILE A 158 -14.12 3.61 8.04
CA ILE A 158 -13.93 2.41 8.86
C ILE A 158 -13.35 2.81 10.22
N PRO A 159 -13.96 2.39 11.34
CA PRO A 159 -13.52 2.76 12.68
C PRO A 159 -12.13 2.19 13.01
N GLY A 160 -11.42 2.88 13.90
CA GLY A 160 -10.08 2.50 14.38
C GLY A 160 -8.94 3.20 13.66
N ARG A 161 -7.73 3.08 14.23
CA ARG A 161 -6.50 3.71 13.69
C ARG A 161 -5.64 2.75 12.87
N ALA A 162 -5.58 1.48 13.27
CA ALA A 162 -4.76 0.46 12.62
C ALA A 162 -5.32 0.06 11.24
N PHE A 163 -4.46 0.00 10.22
CA PHE A 163 -4.79 -0.44 8.87
C PHE A 163 -5.16 -1.93 8.84
N ALA A 164 -4.45 -2.76 9.60
CA ALA A 164 -4.72 -4.17 9.79
C ALA A 164 -6.16 -4.40 10.26
N TRP A 165 -6.59 -3.65 11.28
CA TRP A 165 -7.96 -3.74 11.80
C TRP A 165 -9.00 -3.40 10.73
N LYS A 166 -8.77 -2.32 9.96
CA LYS A 166 -9.69 -1.91 8.89
C LYS A 166 -9.78 -2.95 7.78
N GLY A 167 -8.64 -3.47 7.33
CA GLY A 167 -8.58 -4.51 6.31
C GLY A 167 -9.20 -5.82 6.79
N TRP A 168 -8.99 -6.20 8.05
CA TRP A 168 -9.62 -7.36 8.66
C TRP A 168 -11.14 -7.23 8.68
N LEU A 169 -11.70 -6.08 9.08
CA LEU A 169 -13.14 -5.85 9.10
C LEU A 169 -13.79 -5.97 7.71
N VAL A 170 -13.19 -5.34 6.70
CA VAL A 170 -13.71 -5.40 5.32
C VAL A 170 -13.57 -6.82 4.76
N GLY A 171 -12.44 -7.48 5.03
CA GLY A 171 -12.22 -8.87 4.65
C GLY A 171 -13.19 -9.83 5.35
N LEU A 172 -13.51 -9.60 6.61
CA LEU A 172 -14.50 -10.37 7.37
C LEU A 172 -15.89 -10.21 6.78
N ALA A 173 -16.30 -8.98 6.46
CA ALA A 173 -17.57 -8.72 5.79
C ALA A 173 -17.66 -9.49 4.45
N TRP A 174 -16.60 -9.43 3.63
CA TRP A 174 -16.51 -10.21 2.39
C TRP A 174 -16.62 -11.72 2.64
N SER A 175 -15.89 -12.23 3.63
CA SER A 175 -15.87 -13.65 3.97
C SER A 175 -17.24 -14.16 4.36
N ILE A 176 -17.95 -13.40 5.18
CA ILE A 176 -19.32 -13.70 5.61
C ILE A 176 -20.24 -13.75 4.39
N ILE A 177 -20.22 -12.71 3.54
CA ILE A 177 -21.04 -12.66 2.31
C ILE A 177 -20.76 -13.87 1.42
N PHE A 178 -19.50 -14.20 1.20
CA PHE A 178 -19.10 -15.34 0.37
C PHE A 178 -19.60 -16.67 0.94
N VAL A 179 -19.35 -16.91 2.23
CA VAL A 179 -19.76 -18.15 2.94
C VAL A 179 -21.26 -18.39 2.83
N PHE A 180 -22.08 -17.35 3.04
CA PHE A 180 -23.53 -17.45 2.91
C PHE A 180 -23.96 -17.64 1.46
N SER A 181 -23.33 -16.95 0.50
CA SER A 181 -23.67 -17.02 -0.92
C SER A 181 -23.48 -18.42 -1.52
N VAL A 182 -22.49 -19.17 -1.03
CA VAL A 182 -22.21 -20.54 -1.50
C VAL A 182 -22.75 -21.61 -0.55
N SER A 183 -23.45 -21.22 0.52
CA SER A 183 -23.94 -22.13 1.57
C SER A 183 -22.85 -23.11 2.04
N ALA A 184 -21.67 -22.57 2.34
CA ALA A 184 -20.50 -23.38 2.67
C ALA A 184 -20.74 -24.24 3.91
N HIS A 185 -20.32 -25.51 3.83
CA HIS A 185 -20.27 -26.38 5.00
C HIS A 185 -19.39 -25.76 6.11
N TRP A 186 -19.73 -25.99 7.38
CA TRP A 186 -19.14 -25.29 8.54
C TRP A 186 -17.60 -25.32 8.57
N THR A 187 -16.98 -26.44 8.20
CA THR A 187 -15.51 -26.56 8.10
C THR A 187 -14.89 -25.61 7.09
N LEU A 188 -15.51 -25.50 5.90
CA LEU A 188 -15.05 -24.63 4.83
C LEU A 188 -15.38 -23.15 5.13
N ALA A 189 -16.51 -22.91 5.79
CA ALA A 189 -16.87 -21.59 6.31
C ALA A 189 -15.80 -21.08 7.29
N LEU A 190 -15.38 -21.91 8.25
CA LEU A 190 -14.35 -21.55 9.22
C LEU A 190 -12.99 -21.31 8.56
N PHE A 191 -12.62 -22.11 7.55
CA PHE A 191 -11.44 -21.86 6.72
C PHE A 191 -11.48 -20.45 6.10
N TYR A 192 -12.56 -20.09 5.42
CA TYR A 192 -12.67 -18.77 4.78
C TYR A 192 -12.68 -17.62 5.78
N LEU A 193 -13.40 -17.76 6.90
CA LEU A 193 -13.46 -16.75 7.96
C LEU A 193 -12.12 -16.51 8.66
N LEU A 194 -11.21 -17.49 8.65
CA LEU A 194 -9.88 -17.34 9.23
C LEU A 194 -8.85 -16.80 8.23
N VAL A 195 -8.94 -17.21 6.95
CA VAL A 195 -7.92 -16.91 5.94
C VAL A 195 -8.20 -15.60 5.20
N LEU A 196 -9.42 -15.38 4.71
CA LEU A 196 -9.73 -14.24 3.83
C LEU A 196 -9.63 -12.88 4.54
N PRO A 197 -10.04 -12.73 5.83
CA PRO A 197 -9.81 -11.48 6.55
C PRO A 197 -8.33 -11.22 6.80
N ALA A 198 -7.53 -12.28 6.97
CA ALA A 198 -6.09 -12.14 7.15
C ALA A 198 -5.40 -11.67 5.88
N VAL A 199 -5.78 -12.19 4.72
CA VAL A 199 -5.32 -11.71 3.41
C VAL A 199 -5.68 -10.23 3.22
N SER A 200 -6.95 -9.87 3.46
CA SER A 200 -7.41 -8.49 3.30
C SER A 200 -6.69 -7.53 4.25
N SER A 201 -6.51 -7.94 5.52
CA SER A 201 -5.76 -7.19 6.53
C SER A 201 -4.33 -6.92 6.10
N TYR A 202 -3.62 -7.95 5.64
CA TYR A 202 -2.23 -7.81 5.19
C TYR A 202 -2.11 -6.84 4.02
N LEU A 203 -2.99 -6.94 3.03
CA LEU A 203 -2.98 -6.08 1.85
C LEU A 203 -3.29 -4.62 2.20
N THR A 204 -4.24 -4.37 3.10
CA THR A 204 -4.53 -3.00 3.57
C THR A 204 -3.31 -2.37 4.26
N MET A 205 -2.49 -3.15 4.97
CA MET A 205 -1.30 -2.63 5.64
C MET A 205 -0.24 -2.08 4.68
N ASN A 206 -0.24 -2.47 3.40
CA ASN A 206 0.67 -1.88 2.42
C ASN A 206 0.41 -0.38 2.21
N PHE A 207 -0.82 0.09 2.43
CA PHE A 207 -1.17 1.52 2.34
C PHE A 207 -0.67 2.36 3.52
N THR A 208 -0.11 1.76 4.58
CA THR A 208 0.44 2.51 5.73
C THR A 208 1.52 3.50 5.31
N GLY A 209 2.37 3.14 4.33
CA GLY A 209 3.45 3.99 3.81
C GLY A 209 2.99 5.10 2.86
N ALA A 210 1.74 5.07 2.41
CA ALA A 210 1.18 6.05 1.48
C ALA A 210 0.21 7.03 2.16
N SER A 211 -0.15 6.77 3.42
CA SER A 211 -1.13 7.55 4.16
C SER A 211 -0.48 8.55 5.13
N THR A 212 -1.20 9.62 5.45
CA THR A 212 -0.81 10.59 6.50
C THR A 212 -1.22 10.15 7.91
N TYR A 213 -1.81 8.97 8.07
CA TYR A 213 -2.40 8.52 9.34
C TYR A 213 -1.38 7.91 10.31
N THR A 214 -0.24 7.42 9.82
CA THR A 214 0.70 6.63 10.62
C THR A 214 2.12 7.16 10.53
N SER A 215 2.84 7.14 11.65
CA SER A 215 4.30 7.32 11.69
C SER A 215 5.02 5.98 11.48
N LEU A 216 6.31 6.01 11.11
CA LEU A 216 7.13 4.81 10.96
C LEU A 216 7.10 3.91 12.21
N SER A 217 7.23 4.51 13.40
CA SER A 217 7.14 3.78 14.67
C SER A 217 5.78 3.16 14.91
N GLY A 218 4.70 3.84 14.48
CA GLY A 218 3.34 3.31 14.52
C GLY A 218 3.17 2.09 13.62
N VAL A 219 3.68 2.14 12.39
CA VAL A 219 3.64 1.02 11.43
C VAL A 219 4.41 -0.18 11.98
N VAL A 220 5.62 0.02 12.50
CA VAL A 220 6.43 -1.06 13.09
C VAL A 220 5.69 -1.73 14.26
N ARG A 221 5.07 -0.93 15.13
CA ARG A 221 4.27 -1.45 16.25
C ARG A 221 3.07 -2.26 15.76
N GLU A 222 2.35 -1.74 14.77
CA GLU A 222 1.20 -2.41 14.18
C GLU A 222 1.61 -3.74 13.54
N MET A 223 2.66 -3.76 12.72
CA MET A 223 3.17 -4.97 12.08
C MET A 223 3.60 -6.02 13.10
N ARG A 224 4.30 -5.61 14.18
CA ARG A 224 4.77 -6.53 15.22
C ARG A 224 3.63 -7.26 15.94
N THR A 225 2.47 -6.63 16.06
CA THR A 225 1.30 -7.22 16.72
C THR A 225 0.36 -7.93 15.74
N ALA A 226 0.08 -7.31 14.59
CA ALA A 226 -0.88 -7.83 13.63
C ALA A 226 -0.34 -9.05 12.87
N LEU A 227 0.90 -9.00 12.34
CA LEU A 227 1.41 -10.07 11.48
C LEU A 227 1.39 -11.46 12.14
N PRO A 228 1.83 -11.64 13.40
CA PRO A 228 1.74 -12.94 14.05
C PRO A 228 0.30 -13.46 14.14
N ALA A 229 -0.66 -12.58 14.47
CA ALA A 229 -2.07 -12.95 14.55
C ALA A 229 -2.63 -13.35 13.18
N LEU A 230 -2.26 -12.64 12.11
CA LEU A 230 -2.68 -12.98 10.74
C LEU A 230 -2.12 -14.34 10.30
N VAL A 231 -0.85 -14.62 10.60
CA VAL A 231 -0.20 -15.91 10.28
C VAL A 231 -0.84 -17.05 11.05
N VAL A 232 -1.09 -16.88 12.35
CA VAL A 232 -1.77 -17.90 13.17
C VAL A 232 -3.19 -18.15 12.66
N SER A 233 -3.95 -17.10 12.35
CA SER A 233 -5.31 -17.21 11.80
C SER A 233 -5.31 -18.00 10.48
N ALA A 234 -4.47 -17.60 9.53
CA ALA A 234 -4.37 -18.28 8.24
C ALA A 234 -3.92 -19.74 8.39
N GLY A 235 -2.91 -19.99 9.26
CA GLY A 235 -2.40 -21.33 9.55
C GLY A 235 -3.47 -22.26 10.12
N LEU A 236 -4.25 -21.79 11.11
CA LEU A 236 -5.38 -22.55 11.66
C LEU A 236 -6.42 -22.88 10.59
N GLY A 237 -6.71 -21.94 9.68
CA GLY A 237 -7.56 -22.19 8.53
C GLY A 237 -7.04 -23.35 7.68
N PHE A 238 -5.77 -23.31 7.25
CA PHE A 238 -5.20 -24.38 6.42
C PHE A 238 -5.19 -25.74 7.13
N VAL A 239 -4.94 -25.79 8.43
CA VAL A 239 -5.03 -27.03 9.23
C VAL A 239 -6.43 -27.62 9.17
N LEU A 240 -7.48 -26.81 9.30
CA LEU A 240 -8.87 -27.26 9.19
C LEU A 240 -9.20 -27.79 7.79
N LEU A 241 -8.69 -27.13 6.74
CA LEU A 241 -8.88 -27.58 5.36
C LEU A 241 -8.22 -28.94 5.13
N LEU A 242 -6.98 -29.12 5.59
CA LEU A 242 -6.25 -30.39 5.47
C LEU A 242 -6.93 -31.52 6.26
N GLY A 243 -7.40 -31.23 7.48
CA GLY A 243 -8.16 -32.21 8.28
C GLY A 243 -9.42 -32.68 7.58
N LYS A 244 -10.11 -31.80 6.82
CA LYS A 244 -11.27 -32.16 6.00
C LYS A 244 -10.89 -32.99 4.76
N LEU A 245 -9.74 -32.75 4.15
CA LEU A 245 -9.30 -33.48 2.96
C LEU A 245 -8.75 -34.87 3.30
N ALA A 246 -8.30 -35.09 4.54
CA ALA A 246 -7.73 -36.34 5.02
C ALA A 246 -8.74 -37.32 5.65
N GLY A 247 -9.95 -36.83 6.00
CA GLY A 247 -11.04 -37.63 6.58
C GLY A 247 -12.19 -37.79 5.61
#